data_AF-A0A2T4TC64-F1
#
_entry.id   AF-A0A2T4TC64-F1
#
_cell.length_a   1.000
_cell.length_b   1.000
_cell.length_c   1.000
_cell.angle_alpha   90.00
_cell.angle_beta   90.00
_cell.angle_gamma   90.00
#
_symmetry.space_group_name_H-M   'P 1'
#
loop_
_entity.id
_entity.type
_entity.pdbx_description
1 polymer ?
#
loop_
_entity_poly.entity_id
_entity_poly.type
_entity_poly.pdbx_seq_one_letter_code
_entity_poly.pdbx_strand_id
1 'polypeptide(L)'
;MEALSMRKLADSIGVSPAAPYAHFKNKEAFLSEVRNYITERFYSSLTEITDNCSNLSRILLELGKSYVLFFYENPLYYQLLFSIGDIDIDDYPPFRLFRTTAEKVLKGLLGNKGSRANKMNNSIIHAKVIALWSLVHGLSSVVTVKGVVDTDHLEDEVELILSSINV
;
A
#
# COMPACT_ATOMS: atom_id res chain seq x y z
N MET A 1 -17.27 6.66 -7.19
CA MET A 1 -16.78 8.06 -7.07
C MET A 1 -17.18 8.99 -8.23
N GLU A 2 -18.15 8.60 -9.07
CA GLU A 2 -18.66 9.45 -10.17
C GLU A 2 -19.31 10.78 -9.72
N ALA A 3 -19.49 11.01 -8.42
CA ALA A 3 -20.14 12.19 -7.87
C ALA A 3 -19.20 13.25 -7.24
N LEU A 4 -17.86 13.14 -7.36
CA LEU A 4 -17.00 14.23 -6.87
C LEU A 4 -17.14 15.45 -7.78
N SER A 5 -17.72 16.52 -7.25
CA SER A 5 -17.87 17.83 -7.89
C SER A 5 -17.05 18.84 -7.11
N MET A 6 -16.18 19.59 -7.78
CA MET A 6 -15.37 20.65 -7.15
C MET A 6 -16.25 21.72 -6.48
N ARG A 7 -17.46 21.95 -7.00
CA ARG A 7 -18.45 22.83 -6.39
C ARG A 7 -18.99 22.25 -5.08
N LYS A 8 -19.42 20.98 -5.08
CA LYS A 8 -19.87 20.29 -3.86
C LYS A 8 -18.76 20.21 -2.80
N LEU A 9 -17.50 20.06 -3.24
CA LEU A 9 -16.34 20.10 -2.36
C LEU A 9 -16.20 21.49 -1.72
N ALA A 10 -16.26 22.57 -2.50
CA ALA A 10 -16.22 23.93 -1.99
C ALA A 10 -17.31 24.19 -0.93
N ASP A 11 -18.54 23.78 -1.25
CA ASP A 11 -19.69 23.91 -0.35
C ASP A 11 -19.46 23.13 0.96
N SER A 12 -18.89 21.92 0.89
CA SER A 12 -18.63 21.08 2.08
C SER A 12 -17.57 21.63 3.02
N ILE A 13 -16.64 22.47 2.52
CA ILE A 13 -15.58 23.09 3.33
C ILE A 13 -15.84 24.59 3.58
N GLY A 14 -17.03 25.09 3.22
CA GLY A 14 -17.49 26.45 3.51
C GLY A 14 -16.78 27.56 2.72
N VAL A 15 -16.24 27.26 1.54
CA VAL A 15 -15.55 28.23 0.68
C VAL A 15 -16.37 28.56 -0.57
N SER A 16 -15.99 29.64 -1.26
CA SER A 16 -16.68 30.00 -2.51
C SER A 16 -16.48 28.91 -3.59
N PRO A 17 -17.46 28.72 -4.49
CA PRO A 17 -17.34 27.76 -5.59
C PRO A 17 -16.10 27.96 -6.50
N ALA A 18 -15.54 29.17 -6.52
CA ALA A 18 -14.35 29.50 -7.30
C ALA A 18 -13.03 29.19 -6.56
N ALA A 19 -13.05 29.08 -5.22
CA ALA A 19 -11.83 28.92 -4.43
C ALA A 19 -11.00 27.68 -4.80
N PRO A 20 -11.56 26.47 -5.03
CA PRO A 20 -10.76 25.32 -5.44
C PRO A 20 -10.09 25.52 -6.81
N TYR A 21 -10.73 26.26 -7.72
CA TYR A 21 -10.20 26.53 -9.05
C TYR A 21 -9.02 27.52 -9.05
N ALA A 22 -8.82 28.26 -7.96
CA ALA A 22 -7.63 29.08 -7.77
C ALA A 22 -6.36 28.22 -7.54
N HIS A 23 -6.53 27.00 -7.03
CA HIS A 23 -5.43 26.08 -6.72
C HIS A 23 -5.32 24.93 -7.73
N PHE A 24 -6.44 24.47 -8.29
CA PHE A 24 -6.48 23.32 -9.17
C PHE A 24 -7.19 23.66 -10.49
N LYS A 25 -6.50 23.42 -11.61
CA LYS A 25 -7.02 23.71 -12.95
C LYS A 25 -8.36 23.01 -13.24
N ASN A 26 -8.51 21.78 -12.75
CA ASN A 26 -9.69 20.95 -12.90
C ASN A 26 -9.74 19.88 -11.79
N LYS A 27 -10.79 19.05 -11.82
CA LYS A 27 -10.99 17.95 -10.87
C LYS A 27 -9.85 16.93 -10.96
N GLU A 28 -9.34 16.68 -12.15
CA GLU A 28 -8.28 15.71 -12.41
C GLU A 28 -6.97 16.16 -11.75
N ALA A 29 -6.62 17.45 -11.85
CA ALA A 29 -5.47 18.03 -11.18
C ALA A 29 -5.61 17.94 -9.64
N PHE A 30 -6.79 18.24 -9.10
CA PHE A 30 -7.05 18.07 -7.66
C PHE A 30 -6.88 16.61 -7.22
N LEU A 31 -7.47 15.66 -7.95
CA LEU A 31 -7.36 14.23 -7.64
C LEU A 31 -5.91 13.74 -7.74
N SER A 32 -5.13 14.27 -8.69
CA SER A 32 -3.71 13.96 -8.82
C SER A 32 -2.93 14.40 -7.57
N GLU A 33 -3.16 15.63 -7.10
CA GLU A 33 -2.50 16.13 -5.88
C GLU A 33 -2.93 15.36 -4.63
N VAL A 34 -4.21 14.98 -4.53
CA VAL A 34 -4.69 14.10 -3.46
C VAL A 34 -3.99 12.74 -3.50
N ARG A 35 -3.81 12.13 -4.69
CA ARG A 35 -3.08 10.87 -4.82
C ARG A 35 -1.61 11.01 -4.44
N ASN A 36 -0.96 12.11 -4.82
CA ASN A 36 0.42 12.39 -4.44
C ASN A 36 0.54 12.48 -2.92
N TYR A 37 -0.31 13.27 -2.28
CA TYR A 37 -0.36 13.41 -0.82
C TYR A 37 -0.53 12.05 -0.10
N ILE A 38 -1.48 11.23 -0.57
CA ILE A 38 -1.71 9.90 0.02
C ILE A 38 -0.50 9.00 -0.22
N THR A 39 0.07 9.03 -1.44
CA THR A 39 1.23 8.21 -1.81
C THR A 39 2.45 8.55 -0.96
N GLU A 40 2.72 9.84 -0.72
CA GLU A 40 3.82 10.28 0.14
C GLU A 40 3.64 9.77 1.57
N ARG A 41 2.45 9.95 2.15
CA ARG A 41 2.16 9.43 3.50
C ARG A 41 2.29 7.93 3.59
N PHE A 42 1.77 7.23 2.60
CA PHE A 42 1.84 5.78 2.56
C PHE A 42 3.29 5.31 2.44
N TYR A 43 4.05 5.91 1.52
CA TYR A 43 5.47 5.65 1.35
C TYR A 43 6.26 5.89 2.64
N SER A 44 6.01 7.01 3.33
CA SER A 44 6.66 7.31 4.62
C SER A 44 6.37 6.24 5.67
N SER A 45 5.12 5.78 5.79
CA SER A 45 4.76 4.72 6.76
C SER A 45 5.50 3.41 6.53
N LEU A 46 5.69 3.02 5.25
CA LEU A 46 6.45 1.82 4.90
C LEU A 46 7.97 2.02 5.10
N THR A 47 8.47 3.22 4.80
CA THR A 47 9.89 3.55 4.93
C THR A 47 10.33 3.54 6.39
N GLU A 48 9.48 4.01 7.29
CA GLU A 48 9.73 3.97 8.74
C GLU A 48 9.96 2.53 9.24
N ILE A 49 9.21 1.56 8.71
CA ILE A 49 9.43 0.14 9.01
C ILE A 49 10.77 -0.34 8.48
N THR A 50 11.11 -0.03 7.22
CA THR A 50 12.36 -0.49 6.61
C THR A 50 13.61 0.12 7.24
N ASP A 51 13.51 1.35 7.76
CA ASP A 51 14.64 2.06 8.37
C ASP A 51 14.87 1.63 9.83
N ASN A 52 13.80 1.31 10.57
CA ASN A 52 13.88 1.00 12.00
C ASN A 52 13.91 -0.49 12.34
N CYS A 53 13.54 -1.38 11.41
CA CYS A 53 13.49 -2.80 11.68
C CYS A 53 14.90 -3.42 11.72
N SER A 54 15.35 -3.78 12.92
CA SER A 54 16.63 -4.46 13.14
C SER A 54 16.57 -5.96 12.81
N ASN A 55 15.38 -6.56 12.82
CA ASN A 55 15.20 -7.98 12.60
C ASN A 55 14.71 -8.30 11.17
N LEU A 56 15.65 -8.66 10.31
CA LEU A 56 15.37 -9.01 8.91
C LEU A 56 14.43 -10.23 8.76
N SER A 57 14.30 -11.11 9.76
CA SER A 57 13.34 -12.23 9.68
C SER A 57 11.89 -11.77 9.86
N ARG A 58 11.66 -10.62 10.50
CA ARG A 58 10.33 -10.04 10.73
C ARG A 58 9.96 -8.94 9.75
N ILE A 59 10.90 -8.39 8.99
CA ILE A 59 10.66 -7.20 8.16
C ILE A 59 9.45 -7.32 7.24
N LEU A 60 9.21 -8.50 6.63
CA LEU A 60 8.05 -8.67 5.73
C LEU A 60 6.72 -8.68 6.47
N LEU A 61 6.71 -9.21 7.69
CA LEU A 61 5.54 -9.18 8.56
C LEU A 61 5.23 -7.75 8.98
N GLU A 62 6.22 -7.02 9.50
CA GLU A 62 6.04 -5.62 9.92
C GLU A 62 5.65 -4.71 8.74
N LEU A 63 6.26 -4.92 7.57
CA LEU A 63 5.94 -4.16 6.37
C LEU A 63 4.50 -4.45 5.90
N GLY A 64 4.07 -5.71 5.97
CA GLY A 64 2.70 -6.11 5.65
C GLY A 64 1.67 -5.55 6.65
N LYS A 65 1.99 -5.57 7.95
CA LYS A 65 1.16 -4.96 9.00
C LYS A 65 0.97 -3.46 8.75
N SER A 66 2.08 -2.73 8.55
CA SER A 66 2.04 -1.30 8.26
C SER A 66 1.22 -0.98 7.00
N TYR A 67 1.37 -1.80 5.95
CA TYR A 67 0.55 -1.70 4.73
C TYR A 67 -0.95 -1.76 5.05
N VAL A 68 -1.37 -2.77 5.80
CA VAL A 68 -2.78 -3.04 6.09
C VAL A 68 -3.35 -1.99 7.03
N LEU A 69 -2.65 -1.68 8.12
CA LEU A 69 -3.07 -0.72 9.14
C LEU A 69 -3.21 0.69 8.56
N PHE A 70 -2.31 1.11 7.66
CA PHE A 70 -2.40 2.41 7.00
C PHE A 70 -3.76 2.61 6.29
N PHE A 71 -4.22 1.59 5.56
CA PHE A 71 -5.50 1.65 4.84
C PHE A 71 -6.71 1.36 5.72
N TYR A 72 -6.55 0.63 6.81
CA TYR A 72 -7.59 0.50 7.82
C TYR A 72 -7.88 1.84 8.51
N GLU A 73 -6.84 2.57 8.93
CA GLU A 73 -6.96 3.88 9.57
C GLU A 73 -7.46 4.95 8.60
N ASN A 74 -7.22 4.76 7.30
CA ASN A 74 -7.60 5.69 6.25
C ASN A 74 -8.39 4.99 5.12
N PRO A 75 -9.63 4.49 5.37
CA PRO A 75 -10.38 3.67 4.39
C PRO A 75 -10.60 4.34 3.04
N LEU A 76 -10.82 5.66 3.04
CA LEU A 76 -11.03 6.44 1.82
C LEU A 76 -9.76 6.52 0.95
N TYR A 77 -8.57 6.42 1.55
CA TYR A 77 -7.30 6.50 0.82
C TYR A 77 -7.13 5.30 -0.10
N TYR A 78 -7.54 4.11 0.34
CA TYR A 78 -7.49 2.90 -0.49
C TYR A 78 -8.32 3.09 -1.76
N GLN A 79 -9.55 3.58 -1.61
CA GLN A 79 -10.42 3.85 -2.76
C GLN A 79 -9.87 4.95 -3.66
N LEU A 80 -9.28 6.02 -3.10
CA LEU A 80 -8.75 7.16 -3.85
C LEU A 80 -7.51 6.79 -4.68
N LEU A 81 -6.65 5.92 -4.16
CA LEU A 81 -5.47 5.43 -4.87
C LEU A 81 -5.84 4.39 -5.92
N PHE A 82 -6.56 3.33 -5.52
CA PHE A 82 -6.66 2.12 -6.34
C PHE A 82 -7.97 1.99 -7.14
N SER A 83 -9.02 2.76 -6.84
CA SER A 83 -10.28 2.69 -7.60
C SER A 83 -10.38 3.68 -8.76
N ILE A 84 -9.38 4.54 -9.00
CA ILE A 84 -9.52 5.71 -9.89
C ILE A 84 -8.39 5.82 -10.95
N GLY A 85 -7.45 4.89 -11.07
CA GLY A 85 -6.42 5.05 -12.09
C GLY A 85 -5.56 3.83 -12.38
N ASP A 86 -4.96 3.87 -13.58
CA ASP A 86 -3.81 3.06 -13.98
C ASP A 86 -2.59 3.54 -13.20
N ILE A 87 -2.38 2.97 -12.00
CA ILE A 87 -1.09 3.12 -11.32
C ILE A 87 -0.07 2.29 -12.11
N ASP A 88 0.91 2.96 -12.70
CA ASP A 88 2.11 2.28 -13.18
C ASP A 88 2.91 1.82 -11.95
N ILE A 89 2.80 0.53 -11.65
CA ILE A 89 3.46 -0.07 -10.50
C ILE A 89 4.99 0.03 -10.59
N ASP A 90 5.56 0.12 -11.80
CA ASP A 90 7.00 0.28 -11.95
C ASP A 90 7.46 1.69 -11.56
N ASP A 91 6.59 2.70 -11.71
CA ASP A 91 6.85 4.05 -11.23
C ASP A 91 6.32 4.35 -9.82
N TYR A 92 5.63 3.41 -9.16
CA TYR A 92 4.99 3.64 -7.87
C TYR A 92 5.94 3.42 -6.67
N PRO A 93 6.36 4.47 -5.93
CA PRO A 93 7.39 4.34 -4.89
C PRO A 93 7.06 3.34 -3.77
N PRO A 94 5.82 3.29 -3.21
CA PRO A 94 5.45 2.29 -2.20
C PRO A 94 5.65 0.85 -2.68
N PHE A 95 5.28 0.54 -3.94
CA PHE A 95 5.49 -0.80 -4.48
C PHE A 95 6.97 -1.10 -4.74
N ARG A 96 7.76 -0.14 -5.21
CA ARG A 96 9.21 -0.32 -5.36
C ARG A 96 9.89 -0.65 -4.03
N LEU A 97 9.55 0.05 -2.95
CA LEU A 97 10.07 -0.23 -1.62
C LEU A 97 9.66 -1.63 -1.14
N PHE A 98 8.38 -1.97 -1.29
CA PHE A 98 7.87 -3.30 -0.95
C PHE A 98 8.60 -4.40 -1.72
N ARG A 99 8.69 -4.29 -3.04
CA ARG A 99 9.36 -5.22 -3.94
C ARG A 99 10.82 -5.40 -3.56
N THR A 100 11.57 -4.32 -3.41
CA THR A 100 13.01 -4.39 -3.11
C THR A 100 13.30 -5.03 -1.75
N THR A 101 12.50 -4.72 -0.73
CA THR A 101 12.58 -5.34 0.59
C THR A 101 12.25 -6.83 0.54
N ALA A 102 11.12 -7.20 -0.10
CA ALA A 102 10.70 -8.58 -0.28
C ALA A 102 11.73 -9.41 -1.06
N GLU A 103 12.25 -8.88 -2.16
CA GLU A 103 13.30 -9.53 -2.93
C GLU A 103 14.57 -9.76 -2.10
N LYS A 104 15.01 -8.78 -1.31
CA LYS A 104 16.20 -8.91 -0.45
C LYS A 104 16.05 -10.06 0.53
N VAL A 105 14.91 -10.15 1.21
CA VAL A 105 14.62 -11.23 2.17
C VAL A 105 14.56 -12.58 1.46
N LEU A 106 13.80 -12.70 0.37
CA LEU A 106 13.61 -13.96 -0.35
C LEU A 106 14.92 -14.46 -0.99
N LYS A 107 15.77 -13.57 -1.52
CA LYS A 107 17.11 -13.91 -2.02
C LYS A 107 18.00 -14.46 -0.90
N GLY A 108 17.92 -13.86 0.30
CA GLY A 108 18.61 -14.35 1.49
C GLY A 108 18.22 -15.78 1.87
N LEU A 109 16.94 -16.12 1.75
CA LEU A 109 16.40 -17.46 2.05
C LEU A 109 16.80 -18.53 1.02
N LEU A 110 16.86 -18.16 -0.27
CA LEU A 110 17.15 -19.12 -1.35
C LEU A 110 18.65 -19.40 -1.54
N GLY A 111 19.52 -18.52 -1.03
CA GLY A 111 20.98 -18.59 -1.16
C GLY A 111 21.47 -18.34 -2.59
N ASN A 112 22.79 -18.13 -2.75
CA ASN A 112 23.41 -17.89 -4.05
C ASN A 112 23.76 -19.23 -4.73
N LYS A 113 22.99 -19.63 -5.75
CA LYS A 113 23.22 -20.87 -6.51
C LYS A 113 23.74 -20.53 -7.91
N GLY A 114 24.25 -21.48 -8.68
CA GLY A 114 24.78 -21.22 -10.03
C GLY A 114 23.78 -20.52 -10.98
N SER A 115 24.25 -19.99 -12.11
CA SER A 115 23.49 -19.10 -13.01
C SER A 115 22.10 -19.60 -13.45
N ARG A 116 21.94 -20.90 -13.78
CA ARG A 116 20.63 -21.48 -14.11
C ARG A 116 19.69 -21.52 -12.90
N ALA A 117 20.21 -21.86 -11.73
CA ALA A 117 19.44 -21.84 -10.49
C ALA A 117 19.07 -20.41 -10.08
N ASN A 118 19.95 -19.44 -10.30
CA ASN A 118 19.65 -18.02 -10.07
C ASN A 118 18.51 -17.49 -10.95
N LYS A 119 18.45 -17.88 -12.23
CA LYS A 119 17.32 -17.49 -13.10
C LYS A 119 15.99 -18.08 -12.62
N MET A 120 15.98 -19.34 -12.22
CA MET A 120 14.80 -19.98 -11.63
C MET A 120 14.40 -19.31 -10.30
N ASN A 121 15.37 -19.02 -9.43
CA ASN A 121 15.15 -18.32 -8.18
C ASN A 121 14.51 -16.94 -8.42
N ASN A 122 14.98 -16.17 -9.42
CA ASN A 122 14.43 -14.84 -9.72
C ASN A 122 12.94 -14.92 -10.14
N SER A 123 12.56 -15.91 -10.94
CA SER A 123 11.15 -16.11 -11.32
C SER A 123 10.28 -16.48 -10.10
N ILE A 124 10.79 -17.34 -9.21
CA ILE A 124 10.10 -17.74 -7.98
C ILE A 124 9.98 -16.54 -7.03
N ILE A 125 11.04 -15.75 -6.87
CA ILE A 125 11.04 -14.53 -6.06
C ILE A 125 10.00 -13.55 -6.59
N HIS A 126 9.98 -13.29 -7.90
CA HIS A 126 9.00 -12.40 -8.50
C HIS A 126 7.56 -12.85 -8.21
N ALA A 127 7.26 -14.14 -8.42
CA ALA A 127 5.94 -14.70 -8.11
C ALA A 127 5.56 -14.55 -6.62
N LYS A 128 6.53 -14.77 -5.71
CA LYS A 128 6.31 -14.57 -4.26
C LYS A 128 6.09 -13.11 -3.88
N VAL A 129 6.82 -12.17 -4.50
CA VAL A 129 6.61 -10.73 -4.28
C VAL A 129 5.19 -10.33 -4.69
N ILE A 130 4.73 -10.77 -5.86
CA ILE A 130 3.36 -10.51 -6.31
C ILE A 130 2.34 -11.15 -5.37
N ALA A 131 2.54 -12.39 -4.93
CA ALA A 131 1.65 -13.06 -3.98
C ALA A 131 1.56 -12.31 -2.64
N LEU A 132 2.70 -11.91 -2.07
CA LEU A 132 2.77 -11.11 -0.84
C LEU A 132 2.05 -9.77 -1.02
N TRP A 133 2.25 -9.11 -2.16
CA TRP A 133 1.59 -7.84 -2.46
C TRP A 133 0.07 -8.03 -2.63
N SER A 134 -0.37 -9.05 -3.35
CA SER A 134 -1.79 -9.39 -3.48
C SER A 134 -2.45 -9.69 -2.13
N LEU A 135 -1.74 -10.36 -1.22
CA LEU A 135 -2.24 -10.62 0.13
C LEU A 135 -2.50 -9.33 0.89
N VAL A 136 -1.49 -8.47 1.05
CA VAL A 136 -1.66 -7.22 1.84
C VAL A 136 -2.66 -6.28 1.17
N HIS A 137 -2.68 -6.25 -0.16
CA HIS A 137 -3.63 -5.45 -0.92
C HIS A 137 -5.07 -5.94 -0.78
N GLY A 138 -5.27 -7.26 -0.86
CA GLY A 138 -6.57 -7.89 -0.64
C GLY A 138 -7.05 -7.69 0.79
N LEU A 139 -6.16 -7.86 1.77
CA LEU A 139 -6.47 -7.63 3.18
C LEU A 139 -6.89 -6.16 3.42
N SER A 140 -6.11 -5.19 2.93
CA SER A 140 -6.49 -3.76 2.97
C SER A 140 -7.86 -3.46 2.37
N SER A 141 -8.28 -4.21 1.34
CA SER A 141 -9.60 -4.04 0.73
C SER A 141 -10.75 -4.54 1.61
N VAL A 142 -10.52 -5.56 2.43
CA VAL A 142 -11.57 -6.23 3.23
C VAL A 142 -11.57 -5.85 4.71
N VAL A 143 -10.46 -5.36 5.28
CA VAL A 143 -10.40 -4.96 6.70
C VAL A 143 -11.36 -3.82 7.06
N THR A 144 -11.83 -3.06 6.06
CA THR A 144 -12.82 -1.99 6.25
C THR A 144 -14.26 -2.52 6.26
N VAL A 145 -14.47 -3.79 5.93
CA VAL A 145 -15.79 -4.45 5.95
C VAL A 145 -16.11 -4.90 7.38
N LYS A 146 -17.26 -4.46 7.89
CA LYS A 146 -17.70 -4.77 9.25
C LYS A 146 -17.76 -6.28 9.49
N GLY A 147 -17.06 -6.74 10.53
CA GLY A 147 -17.04 -8.13 10.98
C GLY A 147 -16.01 -9.03 10.30
N VAL A 148 -15.13 -8.47 9.45
CA VAL A 148 -14.00 -9.21 8.87
C VAL A 148 -12.82 -9.31 9.84
N VAL A 149 -12.63 -8.30 10.68
CA VAL A 149 -11.60 -8.22 11.71
C VAL A 149 -12.22 -7.81 13.06
N ASP A 150 -11.74 -8.41 14.14
CA ASP A 150 -11.82 -7.91 15.52
C ASP A 150 -11.07 -6.58 15.65
N THR A 151 -11.84 -5.50 15.62
CA THR A 151 -11.32 -4.14 15.71
C THR A 151 -10.76 -3.79 17.09
N ASP A 152 -11.11 -4.55 18.13
CA ASP A 152 -10.60 -4.29 19.50
C ASP A 152 -9.14 -4.76 19.64
N HIS A 153 -8.69 -5.68 18.78
CA HIS A 153 -7.31 -6.21 18.74
C HIS A 153 -6.74 -6.24 17.31
N LEU A 154 -7.03 -5.19 16.53
CA LEU A 154 -6.76 -5.15 15.09
C LEU A 154 -5.30 -5.51 14.73
N GLU A 155 -4.33 -4.93 15.42
CA GLU A 155 -2.92 -5.16 15.08
C GLU A 155 -2.52 -6.63 15.29
N ASP A 156 -2.95 -7.23 16.40
CA ASP A 156 -2.68 -8.63 16.73
C ASP A 156 -3.38 -9.58 15.74
N GLU A 157 -4.60 -9.26 15.33
CA GLU A 157 -5.33 -10.07 14.35
C GLU A 157 -4.73 -9.95 12.95
N VAL A 158 -4.32 -8.75 12.52
CA VAL A 158 -3.59 -8.56 11.26
C VAL A 158 -2.28 -9.33 11.28
N GLU A 159 -1.53 -9.30 12.39
CA GLU A 159 -0.31 -10.09 12.57
C GLU A 159 -0.60 -11.61 12.49
N LEU A 160 -1.68 -12.07 13.13
CA LEU A 160 -2.12 -13.46 13.08
C LEU A 160 -2.49 -13.90 11.65
N ILE A 161 -3.25 -13.09 10.91
CA ILE A 161 -3.62 -13.37 9.53
C ILE A 161 -2.37 -13.46 8.65
N LEU A 162 -1.47 -12.48 8.74
CA LEU A 162 -0.26 -12.45 7.92
C LEU A 162 0.71 -13.59 8.25
N SER A 163 0.83 -13.95 9.53
CA SER A 163 1.68 -15.07 9.97
C SER A 163 1.07 -16.45 9.68
N SER A 164 -0.24 -16.56 9.51
CA SER A 164 -0.92 -17.81 9.14
C SER A 164 -0.62 -18.27 7.70
N ILE A 165 -0.11 -17.37 6.86
CA ILE A 165 0.19 -17.65 5.45
C ILE A 165 1.67 -17.98 5.33
N ASN A 166 1.97 -19.26 5.13
CA ASN A 166 3.33 -19.72 4.82
C ASN A 166 3.72 -19.24 3.41
N VAL A 167 4.65 -18.28 3.34
CA VAL A 167 5.31 -17.85 2.09
C VAL A 167 6.74 -18.36 2.03
#